data_AF-A0A286XPG9-F1
#
_entry.id   AF-A0A286XPG9-F1
#
_cell.length_a   1.000
_cell.length_b   1.000
_cell.length_c   1.000
_cell.angle_alpha   90.00
_cell.angle_beta   90.00
_cell.angle_gamma   90.00
#
_symmetry.space_group_name_H-M   'P 1'
#
loop_
_entity.id
_entity.type
_entity.pdbx_description
1 polymer ?
#
loop_
_entity_poly.entity_id
_entity_poly.type
_entity_poly.pdbx_seq_one_letter_code
_entity_poly.pdbx_strand_id
1 'polypeptide(L)'
;ENDMLISYSSSPDFLSSPWDWIGLYKVMWVGMRHLNDYVSYVWVGDNQVSFGDNLNQVYINICDIPETEDQFLLCYYSNSLHSVVGISKPFKIPLRFFLVEASCEDLTGEGQARI
;
A
#
# COMPACT_ATOMS: atom_id res chain seq x y z
N GLU A 1 -2.94 -8.82 10.38
CA GLU A 1 -2.10 -7.89 9.59
C GLU A 1 -2.76 -7.69 8.23
N ASN A 2 -3.29 -6.50 7.95
CA ASN A 2 -3.90 -6.18 6.65
C ASN A 2 -2.86 -5.48 5.78
N ASP A 3 -2.00 -6.29 5.16
CA ASP A 3 -1.01 -5.81 4.22
C ASP A 3 -1.44 -6.13 2.79
N MET A 4 -1.31 -5.13 1.92
CA MET A 4 -1.58 -5.26 0.49
C MET A 4 -0.27 -5.36 -0.28
N LEU A 5 -0.13 -6.39 -1.12
CA LEU A 5 1.02 -6.52 -2.02
C LEU A 5 0.86 -5.57 -3.21
N ILE A 6 1.80 -4.64 -3.36
CA ILE A 6 1.87 -3.75 -4.52
C ILE A 6 3.03 -4.17 -5.42
N SER A 7 2.84 -4.00 -6.72
CA SER A 7 3.86 -4.28 -7.73
C SER A 7 4.13 -3.03 -8.56
N TYR A 8 5.40 -2.72 -8.80
CA TYR A 8 5.82 -1.62 -9.64
C TYR A 8 7.02 -2.02 -10.50
N SER A 9 7.15 -1.40 -11.67
CA SER A 9 8.32 -1.54 -12.53
C SER A 9 9.05 -0.23 -12.65
N SER A 10 10.37 -0.30 -12.75
CA SER A 10 11.25 0.84 -12.95
C SER A 10 11.93 0.75 -14.31
N SER A 11 12.30 1.91 -14.88
CA SER A 11 13.18 1.94 -16.06
C SER A 11 14.52 1.28 -15.73
N PRO A 12 15.18 0.59 -16.67
CA PRO A 12 16.49 -0.03 -16.42
C PRO A 12 17.56 0.95 -15.91
N ASP A 13 17.47 2.21 -16.32
CA ASP A 13 18.40 3.27 -15.92
C ASP A 13 17.98 4.01 -14.63
N PHE A 14 16.85 3.61 -14.02
CA PHE A 14 16.36 4.23 -12.80
C PHE A 14 17.07 3.65 -11.58
N LEU A 15 17.80 4.51 -10.87
CA LEU A 15 18.47 4.16 -9.63
C LEU A 15 17.58 4.51 -8.44
N SER A 16 17.01 3.49 -7.79
CA SER A 16 16.25 3.68 -6.56
C SER A 16 17.18 4.05 -5.39
N SER A 17 16.69 4.94 -4.51
CA SER A 17 17.31 5.24 -3.23
C SER A 17 16.73 4.34 -2.13
N PRO A 18 17.50 3.99 -1.08
CA PRO A 18 16.94 3.38 0.13
C PRO A 18 15.87 4.27 0.79
N TRP A 19 15.95 5.58 0.56
CA TRP A 19 15.00 6.59 1.05
C TRP A 19 13.85 6.87 0.09
N ASP A 20 13.74 6.11 -1.00
CA ASP A 20 12.55 6.20 -1.86
C ASP A 20 11.36 5.54 -1.16
N TRP A 21 10.18 6.07 -1.40
CA TRP A 21 8.96 5.55 -0.77
C TRP A 21 7.79 5.61 -1.74
N ILE A 22 6.83 4.72 -1.51
CA ILE A 22 5.58 4.68 -2.25
C ILE A 22 4.47 5.09 -1.28
N GLY A 23 3.79 6.17 -1.61
CA GLY A 23 2.62 6.63 -0.88
C GLY A 23 1.34 6.14 -1.53
N LEU A 24 0.38 5.76 -0.69
CA LEU A 24 -0.99 5.47 -1.08
C LEU A 24 -1.84 6.70 -0.77
N TYR A 25 -2.58 7.17 -1.75
CA TYR A 25 -3.39 8.38 -1.66
C TYR A 25 -4.83 8.07 -1.99
N LYS A 26 -5.74 8.69 -1.26
CA LYS A 26 -7.15 8.70 -1.61
C LYS A 26 -7.39 9.66 -2.78
N VAL A 27 -8.08 9.18 -3.83
CA VAL A 27 -8.52 10.00 -4.95
C VAL A 27 -9.69 10.87 -4.48
N MET A 28 -9.38 12.04 -3.96
CA MET A 28 -10.39 13.06 -3.72
C MET A 28 -10.64 13.90 -4.98
N TRP A 29 -11.88 14.35 -5.15
CA TRP A 29 -12.29 15.30 -6.19
C TRP A 29 -11.53 16.64 -6.16
N VAL A 30 -10.78 16.92 -5.10
CA VAL A 30 -9.94 18.12 -4.93
C VAL A 30 -8.44 17.84 -5.20
N GLY A 31 -8.07 16.61 -5.58
CA GLY A 31 -6.71 16.20 -5.87
C GLY A 31 -5.83 16.01 -4.62
N MET A 32 -4.68 15.36 -4.81
CA MET A 32 -3.57 15.39 -3.85
C MET A 32 -3.11 16.85 -3.72
N ARG A 33 -3.32 17.48 -2.57
CA ARG A 33 -2.95 18.89 -2.38
C ARG A 33 -1.50 19.03 -1.94
N HIS A 34 -1.01 18.05 -1.19
CA HIS A 34 0.37 17.96 -0.72
C HIS A 34 0.93 16.55 -0.83
N LEU A 35 2.26 16.44 -0.96
CA LEU A 35 3.00 15.17 -0.96
C LEU A 35 2.80 14.37 0.35
N ASN A 36 2.43 15.04 1.44
CA ASN A 36 2.23 14.39 2.74
C ASN A 36 0.77 13.99 3.00
N ASP A 37 -0.12 14.11 2.00
CA ASP A 37 -1.53 13.72 2.12
C ASP A 37 -1.75 12.21 1.90
N TYR A 38 -0.70 11.39 2.04
CA TYR A 38 -0.82 9.94 1.90
C TYR A 38 -1.61 9.36 3.08
N VAL A 39 -2.46 8.37 2.79
CA VAL A 39 -3.20 7.61 3.83
C VAL A 39 -2.36 6.47 4.39
N SER A 40 -1.37 6.01 3.63
CA SER A 40 -0.38 5.03 4.05
C SER A 40 0.86 5.16 3.16
N TYR A 41 2.00 4.66 3.61
CA TYR A 41 3.23 4.69 2.85
C TYR A 41 4.12 3.49 3.18
N VAL A 42 5.06 3.21 2.29
CA VAL A 42 6.08 2.18 2.47
C VAL A 42 7.43 2.66 1.94
N TRP A 43 8.48 2.43 2.71
CA TRP A 43 9.86 2.60 2.23
C TRP A 43 10.21 1.48 1.26
N VAL A 44 10.68 1.86 0.09
CA VAL A 44 11.05 0.90 -0.97
C VAL A 44 12.24 0.04 -0.53
N GLY A 45 13.17 0.62 0.22
CA GLY A 45 14.39 -0.07 0.68
C GLY A 45 14.14 -1.19 1.70
N ASP A 46 13.10 -1.08 2.52
CA ASP A 46 12.92 -1.96 3.70
C ASP A 46 11.96 -3.12 3.45
N ASN A 47 10.92 -2.93 2.61
CA ASN A 47 9.84 -3.90 2.41
C ASN A 47 9.89 -4.61 1.04
N GLN A 48 11.07 -4.72 0.42
CA GLN A 48 11.21 -5.36 -0.89
C GLN A 48 11.05 -6.89 -0.78
N VAL A 49 9.98 -7.42 -1.37
CA VAL A 49 9.60 -8.84 -1.31
C VAL A 49 10.24 -9.65 -2.44
N SER A 50 10.38 -9.05 -3.62
CA SER A 50 11.02 -9.69 -4.78
C SER A 50 11.63 -8.66 -5.74
N PHE A 51 12.74 -9.07 -6.36
CA PHE A 51 13.45 -8.35 -7.42
C PHE A 51 13.70 -9.34 -8.57
N GLY A 52 13.02 -9.16 -9.69
CA GLY A 52 13.21 -9.99 -10.90
C GLY A 52 12.57 -9.35 -12.12
N ASP A 53 13.13 -9.57 -13.32
CA ASP A 53 12.65 -9.10 -14.64
C ASP A 53 11.90 -7.75 -14.65
N ASN A 54 12.47 -6.75 -13.96
CA ASN A 54 11.93 -5.38 -13.82
C ASN A 54 10.61 -5.24 -13.04
N LEU A 55 10.18 -6.26 -12.30
CA LEU A 55 9.01 -6.22 -11.42
C LEU A 55 9.46 -6.27 -9.96
N ASN A 56 9.21 -5.17 -9.25
CA ASN A 56 9.47 -5.02 -7.83
C ASN A 56 8.16 -5.13 -7.05
N GLN A 57 8.22 -5.74 -5.87
CA GLN A 57 7.05 -5.90 -5.01
C GLN A 57 7.33 -5.44 -3.59
N VAL A 58 6.38 -4.74 -2.98
CA VAL A 58 6.44 -4.33 -1.57
C VAL A 58 5.07 -4.50 -0.90
N TYR A 59 5.07 -4.74 0.41
CA TYR A 59 3.85 -4.71 1.22
C TYR A 59 3.58 -3.31 1.74
N ILE A 60 2.33 -2.86 1.62
CA ILE A 60 1.86 -1.61 2.22
C ILE A 60 0.76 -1.93 3.22
N ASN A 61 0.87 -1.34 4.40
CA ASN A 61 -0.15 -1.48 5.44
C ASN A 61 -1.40 -0.71 5.05
N ILE A 62 -2.57 -1.34 5.18
CA ILE A 62 -3.86 -0.73 4.87
C ILE A 62 -4.85 -0.81 6.04
N CYS A 63 -4.38 -1.11 7.26
CA CYS A 63 -5.23 -1.27 8.44
C CYS A 63 -6.01 0.02 8.78
N ASP A 64 -5.34 1.17 8.71
CA ASP A 64 -5.95 2.46 9.10
C ASP A 64 -6.84 3.07 7.99
N ILE A 65 -7.02 2.36 6.87
CA ILE A 65 -7.80 2.86 5.74
C ILE A 65 -9.27 2.48 5.95
N PRO A 66 -10.19 3.46 6.04
CA PRO A 66 -11.59 3.16 6.25
C PRO A 66 -12.19 2.44 5.04
N GLU A 67 -13.06 1.45 5.32
CA GLU A 67 -13.86 0.77 4.31
C GLU A 67 -14.77 1.80 3.60
N THR A 68 -14.41 2.14 2.38
CA THR A 68 -15.07 3.19 1.61
C THR A 68 -15.12 2.82 0.13
N GLU A 69 -16.09 3.36 -0.62
CA GLU A 69 -16.17 3.16 -2.08
C GLU A 69 -15.14 3.99 -2.88
N ASP A 70 -14.20 4.61 -2.17
CA ASP A 70 -13.23 5.54 -2.71
C ASP A 70 -12.21 4.85 -3.62
N GLN A 71 -11.66 5.63 -4.55
CA GLN A 71 -10.54 5.20 -5.38
C GLN A 71 -9.24 5.64 -4.74
N PHE A 72 -8.17 4.90 -5.01
CA PHE A 72 -6.84 5.14 -4.48
C PHE A 72 -5.81 5.19 -5.61
N LEU A 73 -4.69 5.87 -5.34
CA LEU A 73 -3.54 6.00 -6.22
C LEU A 73 -2.27 5.66 -5.45
N LEU A 74 -1.31 5.03 -6.12
CA LEU A 74 0.05 4.88 -5.62
C LEU A 74 0.93 5.92 -6.31
N CYS A 75 1.76 6.60 -5.53
CA CYS A 75 2.78 7.51 -6.04
C CYS A 75 4.16 7.09 -5.53
N TYR A 76 5.09 6.87 -6.47
CA TYR A 76 6.49 6.61 -6.16
C TYR A 76 7.21 7.95 -6.03
N TYR A 77 7.69 8.26 -4.84
CA TYR A 77 8.53 9.41 -4.58
C TYR A 77 10.00 8.98 -4.56
N SER A 78 10.80 9.60 -5.42
CA SER A 78 12.25 9.43 -5.39
C SER A 78 12.87 10.52 -4.55
N ASN A 79 13.57 10.12 -3.49
CA ASN A 79 14.30 11.03 -2.63
C ASN A 79 15.52 11.62 -3.37
N SER A 80 16.17 10.84 -4.25
CA SER A 80 17.30 11.33 -5.05
C SER A 80 16.91 12.42 -6.04
N LEU A 81 15.68 12.35 -6.59
CA LEU A 81 15.16 13.33 -7.55
C LEU A 81 14.26 14.39 -6.91
N HIS A 82 14.00 14.28 -5.60
CA HIS A 82 13.07 15.11 -4.84
C HIS A 82 11.71 15.30 -5.53
N SER A 83 11.17 14.23 -6.13
CA SER A 83 9.97 14.31 -6.97
C SER A 83 9.21 12.98 -7.06
N VAL A 84 7.93 13.07 -7.41
CA VAL A 84 7.11 11.91 -7.80
C VAL A 84 7.48 11.49 -9.22
N VAL A 85 7.96 10.27 -9.38
CA VAL A 85 8.48 9.73 -10.65
C VAL A 85 7.58 8.66 -11.27
N GLY A 86 6.56 8.20 -10.53
CA GLY A 86 5.60 7.22 -11.01
C GLY A 86 4.26 7.35 -10.29
N ILE A 87 3.17 7.21 -11.05
CA ILE A 87 1.80 7.25 -10.52
C ILE A 87 1.04 6.06 -11.12
N SER A 88 0.33 5.30 -10.29
CA SER A 88 -0.51 4.20 -10.76
C SER A 88 -1.78 4.71 -11.43
N LYS A 89 -2.52 3.80 -12.08
CA LYS A 89 -3.93 4.08 -12.39
C LYS A 89 -4.76 4.06 -11.10
N PRO A 90 -5.87 4.81 -11.01
CA PRO A 90 -6.80 4.70 -9.90
C PRO A 90 -7.31 3.26 -9.73
N PHE A 91 -7.40 2.79 -8.49
CA PHE A 91 -7.92 1.46 -8.16
C PHE A 91 -8.76 1.49 -6.88
N LYS A 92 -9.57 0.46 -6.66
CA LYS A 92 -10.29 0.27 -5.39
C LYS A 92 -9.62 -0.84 -4.59
N ILE A 93 -9.51 -0.67 -3.29
CA ILE A 93 -9.05 -1.74 -2.39
C ILE A 93 -10.21 -2.70 -2.17
N PRO A 94 -10.06 -4.02 -2.47
CA PRO A 94 -11.13 -4.98 -2.29
C PRO A 94 -11.57 -5.10 -0.83
N LEU A 95 -12.89 -5.21 -0.60
CA LEU A 95 -13.51 -5.41 0.72
C LEU A 95 -12.92 -6.57 1.53
N ARG A 96 -12.38 -7.57 0.84
CA ARG A 96 -11.79 -8.78 1.44
C ARG A 96 -10.57 -8.47 2.31
N PHE A 97 -9.89 -7.35 2.08
CA PHE A 97 -8.79 -6.89 2.92
C PHE A 97 -9.26 -6.23 4.22
N PHE A 98 -10.52 -5.81 4.32
CA PHE A 98 -11.12 -5.25 5.55
C PHE A 98 -11.83 -6.34 6.37
N LEU A 99 -12.39 -7.35 5.71
CA LEU A 99 -13.11 -8.47 6.35
C LEU A 99 -12.23 -9.38 7.23
N VAL A 100 -10.91 -9.32 7.13
CA VAL A 100 -9.98 -10.08 8.00
C VAL A 100 -10.08 -9.61 9.45
N GLU A 101 -10.40 -8.33 9.71
CA GLU A 101 -10.59 -7.83 11.09
C GLU A 101 -11.93 -8.26 11.70
N ALA A 102 -13.00 -8.36 10.91
CA ALA A 102 -14.32 -8.75 11.41
C ALA A 102 -14.37 -10.19 11.94
N SER A 103 -13.37 -11.03 11.60
CA SER A 103 -13.24 -12.39 12.11
C SER A 103 -12.32 -12.52 13.34
N CYS A 104 -11.62 -11.47 13.75
CA CYS A 104 -10.63 -11.56 14.83
C CYS A 104 -11.18 -11.16 16.21
N GLU A 105 -12.39 -10.60 16.30
CA GLU A 105 -13.01 -10.24 17.58
C GLU A 105 -13.82 -11.36 18.26
N ASP A 106 -13.82 -12.60 17.75
CA ASP A 106 -14.70 -13.68 18.26
C ASP A 106 -13.98 -14.94 18.77
N LEU A 107 -12.77 -14.80 19.31
CA LEU A 107 -12.09 -15.90 20.04
C LEU A 107 -11.73 -15.51 21.48
N THR A 108 -12.67 -14.89 22.19
CA THR A 108 -12.74 -14.97 23.66
C THR A 108 -14.11 -15.49 24.06
N GLY A 109 -14.27 -16.82 24.00
CA GLY A 109 -15.46 -17.51 24.49
C GLY A 109 -15.10 -18.96 24.77
N GLU A 110 -14.90 -19.28 26.04
CA GLU A 110 -14.84 -20.65 26.53
C GLU A 110 -16.06 -21.45 26.04
N GLY A 111 -15.85 -22.65 25.52
CA GLY A 111 -16.93 -23.52 25.09
C GLY A 111 -16.44 -24.91 24.70
N GLN A 112 -16.43 -25.83 25.66
CA GLN A 112 -16.30 -27.26 25.44
C GLN A 112 -17.25 -27.77 24.34
N ALA A 113 -16.76 -28.59 23.42
CA ALA A 113 -17.52 -29.72 22.91
C ALA A 113 -16.59 -30.83 22.43
N ARG A 114 -16.81 -32.02 22.98
CA ARG A 114 -16.27 -33.33 22.58
C ARG A 114 -17.00 -33.74 21.30
N ILE A 115 -16.32 -34.22 20.27
CA ILE A 115 -16.06 -35.63 19.92
C ILE A 115 -14.80 -35.66 19.05
#